data_AF-A0A7S3VZY3-F1
#
_entry.id   AF-A0A7S3VZY3-F1
#
_cell.length_a   1.000
_cell.length_b   1.000
_cell.length_c   1.000
_cell.angle_alpha   90.00
_cell.angle_beta   90.00
_cell.angle_gamma   90.00
#
_symmetry.space_group_name_H-M   'P 1'
#
loop_
_entity.id
_entity.type
_entity.pdbx_description
1 polymer ?
#
loop_
_entity_poly.entity_id
_entity_poly.type
_entity_poly.pdbx_seq_one_letter_code
_entity_poly.pdbx_strand_id
1 'polypeptide(L)'
;WQEALRSVPRGSFDVVLFADGVYTEEMAIVLAQCVEHCLADGPAACAYGAIPVIRVGAAAFVRELTSKGLVAKEIDAGPSLRANETAVEALENCSRDEVMQQGECILVQWQRCSPGAAAGDD
;
A
#
# COMPACT_ATOMS: atom_id res chain seq x y z
N TRP A 1 -1.74 2.31 -18.87
CA TRP A 1 -2.66 2.88 -17.86
C TRP A 1 -4.11 2.90 -18.33
N GLN A 2 -4.47 3.61 -19.41
CA GLN A 2 -5.85 3.70 -19.92
C GLN A 2 -6.54 2.36 -20.22
N GLU A 3 -5.77 1.35 -20.64
CA GLU A 3 -6.27 -0.01 -20.86
C GLU A 3 -6.66 -0.70 -19.55
N ALA A 4 -5.80 -0.63 -18.52
CA ALA A 4 -6.05 -1.21 -17.21
C ALA A 4 -7.30 -0.61 -16.52
N LEU A 5 -7.51 0.70 -16.68
CA LEU A 5 -8.71 1.41 -16.21
C LEU A 5 -10.01 0.92 -16.87
N ARG A 6 -9.93 0.42 -18.11
CA ARG A 6 -11.09 -0.08 -18.85
C ARG A 6 -11.36 -1.55 -18.60
N SER A 7 -10.32 -2.33 -18.29
CA SER A 7 -10.44 -3.77 -18.06
C SER A 7 -11.11 -4.13 -16.74
N VAL A 8 -11.06 -3.24 -15.74
CA VAL A 8 -11.63 -3.46 -14.42
C VAL A 8 -12.67 -2.38 -14.12
N PRO A 9 -13.94 -2.74 -13.87
CA PRO A 9 -14.94 -1.76 -13.42
C PRO A 9 -14.48 -1.04 -12.15
N ARG A 10 -14.80 0.25 -12.05
CA ARG A 10 -14.51 1.01 -10.84
C ARG A 10 -15.18 0.35 -9.63
N GLY A 11 -14.44 0.23 -8.53
CA GLY A 11 -14.94 -0.31 -7.26
C GLY A 11 -15.19 -1.83 -7.26
N SER A 12 -14.45 -2.59 -8.06
CA SER A 12 -14.64 -4.05 -8.18
C SER A 12 -14.20 -4.87 -6.97
N PHE A 13 -13.39 -4.30 -6.07
CA PHE A 13 -12.75 -5.06 -4.99
C PHE A 13 -13.00 -4.44 -3.62
N ASP A 14 -13.47 -5.25 -2.68
CA ASP A 14 -13.53 -4.87 -1.26
C ASP A 14 -12.14 -4.79 -0.63
N VAL A 15 -11.20 -5.60 -1.11
CA VAL A 15 -9.82 -5.63 -0.61
C VAL A 15 -8.83 -5.52 -1.76
N VAL A 16 -7.92 -4.57 -1.66
CA VAL A 16 -6.78 -4.41 -2.58
C VAL A 16 -5.49 -4.68 -1.83
N LEU A 17 -4.63 -5.56 -2.34
CA LEU A 17 -3.34 -5.89 -1.74
C LEU A 17 -2.21 -5.51 -2.69
N PHE A 18 -1.16 -4.89 -2.18
CA PHE A 18 0.05 -4.60 -2.94
C PHE A 18 1.29 -4.64 -2.05
N ALA A 19 2.45 -4.92 -2.64
CA ALA A 19 3.73 -4.93 -1.95
C ALA A 19 4.80 -4.37 -2.89
N ASP A 20 5.69 -3.54 -2.34
CA ASP A 20 6.85 -3.00 -3.05
C ASP A 20 6.50 -2.36 -4.42
N GLY A 21 5.47 -1.51 -4.47
CA GLY A 21 4.97 -0.90 -5.72
C GLY A 21 5.52 0.50 -6.04
N VAL A 22 6.36 1.07 -5.17
CA VAL A 22 6.70 2.50 -5.19
C VAL A 22 8.19 2.72 -5.38
N TYR A 23 8.59 2.97 -6.63
CA TYR A 23 9.99 3.16 -7.01
C TYR A 23 10.31 4.57 -7.53
N THR A 24 9.28 5.32 -7.95
CA THR A 24 9.39 6.72 -8.39
C THR A 24 8.13 7.49 -7.97
N GLU A 25 8.20 8.82 -7.90
CA GLU A 25 7.04 9.67 -7.59
C GLU A 25 5.93 9.56 -8.65
N GLU A 26 6.29 9.44 -9.92
CA GLU A 26 5.31 9.29 -11.01
C GLU A 26 4.56 7.95 -10.88
N MET A 27 5.28 6.86 -10.64
CA MET A 27 4.66 5.54 -10.46
C MET A 27 3.86 5.45 -9.17
N ALA A 28 4.27 6.18 -8.12
CA ALA A 28 3.47 6.34 -6.91
C ALA A 28 2.08 6.92 -7.21
N ILE A 29 2.01 7.99 -8.01
CA ILE A 29 0.73 8.61 -8.37
C ILE A 29 -0.13 7.63 -9.18
N VAL A 30 0.46 6.93 -10.15
CA VAL A 30 -0.26 5.92 -10.95
C VAL A 30 -0.80 4.79 -10.06
N LEU A 31 0.02 4.25 -9.15
CA LEU A 31 -0.41 3.20 -8.22
C LEU A 31 -1.56 3.68 -7.32
N ALA A 32 -1.50 4.90 -6.81
CA ALA A 32 -2.58 5.47 -5.99
C ALA A 32 -3.89 5.57 -6.78
N GLN A 33 -3.82 5.92 -8.07
CA GLN A 33 -4.99 5.89 -8.95
C GLN A 33 -5.50 4.47 -9.23
N CYS A 34 -4.62 3.48 -9.38
CA CYS A 34 -5.02 2.06 -9.47
C CYS A 34 -5.79 1.62 -8.24
N VAL A 35 -5.24 1.90 -7.06
CA VAL A 35 -5.85 1.51 -5.79
C VAL A 35 -7.23 2.16 -5.64
N GLU A 36 -7.34 3.46 -5.85
CA GLU A 36 -8.62 4.16 -5.72
C GLU A 36 -9.67 3.69 -6.74
N HIS A 37 -9.27 3.48 -8.00
CA HIS A 37 -10.19 3.01 -9.04
C HIS A 37 -10.72 1.61 -8.72
N CYS A 38 -9.86 0.72 -8.26
CA CYS A 38 -10.21 -0.67 -7.99
C CYS A 38 -11.00 -0.87 -6.70
N LEU A 39 -10.78 -0.02 -5.69
CA LEU A 39 -11.34 -0.18 -4.35
C LEU A 39 -12.83 0.20 -4.31
N ALA A 40 -13.69 -0.71 -3.84
CA ALA A 40 -15.13 -0.50 -3.68
C ALA A 40 -15.44 0.69 -2.76
N ASP A 41 -16.57 1.38 -2.97
CA ASP A 41 -16.96 2.57 -2.19
C ASP A 41 -17.60 2.24 -0.82
N GLY A 42 -17.52 0.98 -0.37
CA GLY A 42 -18.13 0.51 0.87
C GLY A 42 -17.31 0.85 2.13
N PRO A 43 -17.96 0.94 3.31
CA PRO A 43 -17.28 1.26 4.56
C PRO A 43 -16.33 0.14 5.04
N ALA A 44 -16.49 -1.09 4.54
CA ALA A 44 -15.58 -2.20 4.82
C ALA A 44 -14.41 -2.30 3.82
N ALA A 45 -14.45 -1.52 2.74
CA ALA A 45 -13.46 -1.63 1.69
C ALA A 45 -12.12 -1.02 2.12
N CYS A 46 -11.04 -1.76 1.95
CA CYS A 46 -9.71 -1.33 2.36
C CYS A 46 -8.60 -1.78 1.39
N ALA A 47 -7.54 -0.98 1.33
CA ALA A 47 -6.31 -1.35 0.66
C ALA A 47 -5.22 -1.62 1.68
N TYR A 48 -4.43 -2.67 1.49
CA TYR A 48 -3.26 -2.99 2.31
C TYR A 48 -2.01 -2.97 1.46
N GLY A 49 -0.98 -2.30 1.96
CA GLY A 49 0.29 -2.11 1.28
C GLY A 49 1.46 -2.38 2.20
N ALA A 50 2.40 -3.21 1.74
CA ALA A 50 3.74 -3.27 2.33
C ALA A 50 4.62 -2.21 1.65
N ILE A 51 4.96 -1.15 2.39
CA ILE A 51 5.76 -0.02 1.89
C ILE A 51 7.12 -0.03 2.57
N PRO A 52 8.23 -0.04 1.82
CA PRO A 52 9.55 0.09 2.43
C PRO A 52 9.76 1.52 2.95
N VAL A 53 10.26 1.64 4.18
CA VAL A 53 10.40 2.89 4.94
C VAL A 53 11.25 3.93 4.21
N ILE A 54 12.28 3.48 3.47
CA ILE A 54 13.22 4.34 2.76
C ILE A 54 13.07 4.12 1.25
N ARG A 55 12.01 4.69 0.66
CA ARG A 55 11.77 4.66 -0.79
C ARG A 55 11.32 5.99 -1.37
N VAL A 56 11.83 6.29 -2.56
CA VAL A 56 11.42 7.45 -3.36
C VAL A 56 9.98 7.25 -3.81
N GLY A 57 9.13 8.25 -3.57
CA GLY A 57 7.72 8.21 -3.94
C GLY A 57 6.75 7.75 -2.84
N ALA A 58 7.23 7.19 -1.71
CA ALA A 58 6.34 6.75 -0.62
C ALA A 58 5.49 7.92 -0.07
N ALA A 59 6.10 9.08 0.14
CA ALA A 59 5.40 10.29 0.56
C ALA A 59 4.40 10.79 -0.51
N ALA A 60 4.76 10.70 -1.78
CA ALA A 60 3.87 11.08 -2.89
C ALA A 60 2.66 10.14 -2.98
N PHE A 61 2.88 8.84 -2.79
CA PHE A 61 1.83 7.82 -2.74
C PHE A 61 0.82 8.09 -1.62
N VAL A 62 1.33 8.27 -0.39
CA VAL A 62 0.49 8.59 0.78
C VAL A 62 -0.30 9.87 0.53
N ARG A 63 0.35 10.94 0.05
CA ARG A 63 -0.31 12.21 -0.26
C ARG A 63 -1.41 12.06 -1.31
N GLU A 64 -1.20 11.26 -2.35
CA GLU A 64 -2.18 11.04 -3.42
C GLU A 64 -3.36 10.18 -2.98
N LEU A 65 -3.17 9.19 -2.09
CA LEU A 65 -4.30 8.47 -1.49
C LEU A 65 -5.09 9.36 -0.50
N THR A 66 -4.39 10.17 0.29
CA THR A 66 -5.02 11.11 1.21
C THR A 66 -5.84 12.17 0.46
N SER A 67 -5.34 12.70 -0.67
CA SER A 67 -6.09 13.66 -1.49
C SER A 67 -7.37 13.07 -2.08
N LYS A 68 -7.46 11.73 -2.19
CA LYS A 68 -8.64 10.98 -2.61
C LYS A 68 -9.56 10.58 -1.46
N GLY A 69 -9.29 11.05 -0.24
CA GLY A 69 -10.12 10.81 0.94
C GLY A 69 -9.88 9.47 1.64
N LEU A 70 -8.77 8.80 1.35
CA LEU A 70 -8.35 7.62 2.10
C LEU A 70 -7.47 8.03 3.30
N VAL A 71 -7.70 7.41 4.44
CA VAL A 71 -6.88 7.58 5.64
C VAL A 71 -5.96 6.38 5.80
N ALA A 72 -4.67 6.67 6.02
CA ALA A 72 -3.66 5.67 6.30
C ALA A 72 -3.64 5.31 7.79
N LYS A 73 -3.55 4.02 8.09
CA LYS A 73 -3.29 3.48 9.42
C LYS A 73 -2.19 2.45 9.32
N GLU A 74 -1.09 2.66 10.05
CA GLU A 74 -0.06 1.64 10.19
C GLU A 74 -0.61 0.45 10.99
N ILE A 75 -0.31 -0.75 10.51
CA ILE A 75 -0.70 -2.01 11.14
C ILE A 75 0.57 -2.68 11.66
N ASP A 76 0.55 -3.03 12.95
CA ASP A 76 1.54 -3.94 13.50
C ASP A 76 1.34 -5.32 12.86
N ALA A 77 2.26 -5.67 11.95
CA ALA A 77 2.26 -6.98 11.28
C ALA A 77 2.66 -8.13 12.22
N GLY A 78 3.03 -7.81 13.46
CA GLY A 78 3.35 -8.78 14.49
C GLY A 78 4.62 -9.59 14.21
N PRO A 79 4.87 -10.63 15.02
CA PRO A 79 6.10 -11.41 14.96
C PRO A 79 6.30 -12.19 13.64
N SER A 80 5.22 -12.47 12.91
CA SER A 80 5.25 -13.24 11.65
C SER A 80 6.00 -12.55 10.51
N LEU A 81 6.07 -11.22 10.51
CA LEU A 81 6.83 -10.47 9.51
C LEU A 81 8.36 -10.67 9.69
N ARG A 82 8.80 -10.83 10.94
CA ARG A 82 10.21 -10.98 11.33
C ARG A 82 10.73 -12.41 11.17
N ALA A 83 9.84 -13.39 11.08
CA ALA A 83 10.20 -14.81 10.92
C ALA A 83 10.83 -15.13 9.54
N ASN A 84 10.66 -14.25 8.54
CA ASN A 84 11.21 -14.45 7.19
C ASN A 84 12.66 -13.97 7.03
N GLU A 85 13.23 -13.20 7.97
CA GLU A 85 14.63 -12.79 7.91
C GLU A 85 15.59 -13.99 8.01
N THR A 86 15.14 -15.10 8.61
CA THR A 86 15.92 -16.33 8.79
C THR A 86 15.77 -17.34 7.65
N ALA A 87 14.79 -17.18 6.76
CA ALA A 87 14.50 -18.15 5.70
C ALA A 87 15.18 -17.85 4.35
N VAL A 88 15.75 -16.65 4.17
CA VAL A 88 16.38 -16.22 2.90
C VAL A 88 17.78 -16.84 2.69
N GLU A 89 18.36 -17.48 3.70
CA GLU A 89 19.64 -18.20 3.56
C GLU A 89 19.57 -19.39 2.56
N ALA A 90 18.37 -19.82 2.13
CA ALA A 90 18.17 -20.97 1.26
C ALA A 90 17.87 -20.64 -0.23
N LEU A 91 17.82 -19.37 -0.63
CA LEU A 91 17.72 -19.03 -2.06
C LEU A 91 19.12 -19.05 -2.67
N GLU A 92 19.52 -20.22 -3.18
CA GLU A 92 20.77 -20.44 -3.89
C GLU A 92 21.05 -19.30 -4.90
N ASN A 93 22.17 -18.60 -4.70
CA ASN A 93 22.77 -17.55 -5.55
C ASN A 93 22.32 -16.08 -5.36
N CYS A 94 21.57 -15.71 -4.32
CA CYS A 94 21.44 -14.29 -3.96
C CYS A 94 22.52 -13.90 -2.93
N SER A 95 23.35 -12.90 -3.26
CA SER A 95 24.33 -12.39 -2.30
C SER A 95 23.64 -11.67 -1.15
N ARG A 96 24.23 -11.75 0.06
CA ARG A 96 23.74 -11.04 1.25
C ARG A 96 23.53 -9.55 0.97
N ASP A 97 24.38 -8.92 0.16
CA ASP A 97 24.25 -7.50 -0.20
C ASP A 97 23.07 -7.22 -1.17
N GLU A 98 22.66 -8.18 -2.00
CA GLU A 98 21.44 -8.09 -2.83
C GLU A 98 20.17 -8.27 -2.00
N VAL A 99 20.23 -9.11 -0.96
CA VAL A 99 19.15 -9.26 0.04
C VAL A 99 19.09 -8.07 0.99
N MET A 100 20.25 -7.48 1.33
CA MET A 100 20.41 -6.36 2.26
C MET A 100 20.09 -4.98 1.69
N GLN A 101 19.39 -4.88 0.54
CA GLN A 101 18.40 -3.81 0.37
C GLN A 101 17.16 -4.02 1.27
N GLN A 102 17.41 -4.48 2.50
CA GLN A 102 16.52 -4.61 3.66
C GLN A 102 16.03 -3.22 4.06
N GLY A 103 15.15 -2.64 3.25
CA GLY A 103 14.28 -1.59 3.74
C GLY A 103 13.27 -2.27 4.65
N GLU A 104 13.27 -1.93 5.94
CA GLU A 104 12.14 -2.23 6.81
C GLU A 104 10.86 -1.85 6.07
N CYS A 105 9.91 -2.77 5.98
CA CYS A 105 8.60 -2.49 5.38
C CYS A 105 7.60 -2.29 6.49
N ILE A 106 6.81 -1.22 6.37
CA ILE A 106 5.62 -1.04 7.19
C ILE A 106 4.41 -1.59 6.46
N LEU A 107 3.52 -2.25 7.18
CA LEU A 107 2.21 -2.61 6.68
C LEU A 107 1.27 -1.45 6.97
N VAL A 108 0.60 -0.95 5.94
CA VAL A 108 -0.33 0.16 6.07
C VAL A 108 -1.66 -0.23 5.47
N GLN A 109 -2.73 0.15 6.14
CA GLN A 109 -4.10 0.05 5.67
C GLN A 109 -4.59 1.43 5.26
N TRP A 110 -5.27 1.50 4.11
CA TRP A 110 -6.02 2.67 3.66
C TRP A 110 -7.50 2.35 3.57
N GLN A 111 -8.31 3.27 4.07
CA GLN A 111 -9.77 3.16 4.05
C GLN A 111 -10.37 4.54 3.79
N ARG A 112 -11.50 4.60 3.06
CA ARG A 112 -12.22 5.86 2.86
C ARG A 112 -12.73 6.38 4.20
N CYS A 113 -12.61 7.69 4.42
CA CYS A 113 -13.30 8.34 5.53
C CYS A 113 -14.81 8.20 5.33
N SER A 114 -15.50 7.51 6.24
CA SER A 114 -16.96 7.53 6.29
C SER A 114 -17.43 8.96 6.54
N PRO A 115 -18.38 9.51 5.76
CA PRO A 115 -18.89 10.89 5.91
C PRO A 115 -19.62 11.22 7.23
N GLY A 116 -19.44 10.44 8.30
CA GLY A 116 -20.20 10.58 9.55
C GLY A 116 -19.39 10.53 10.84
N ALA A 117 -18.05 10.47 10.79
CA ALA A 117 -17.21 10.41 12.00
C ALA A 117 -16.55 11.76 12.37
N ALA A 118 -16.81 12.83 11.61
CA ALA A 118 -16.31 14.17 11.88
C ALA A 118 -17.44 15.11 12.35
N ALA A 119 -18.03 14.80 13.51
CA ALA A 119 -18.85 15.72 14.29
C ALA A 119 -18.98 15.18 15.73
N GLY A 120 -17.95 15.41 16.55
CA GLY A 120 -17.98 15.02 17.96
C GLY A 120 -16.59 15.03 18.59
N ASP A 121 -16.06 16.23 18.80
CA ASP A 121 -15.26 16.67 19.97
C ASP A 121 -14.38 17.85 19.56
N ASP A 122 -14.96 19.06 19.66
CA ASP A 122 -14.44 20.20 20.43
C ASP A 122 -15.46 21.36 20.39
#